data_AF-A0A6J6C8P9-F1
#
_entry.id   AF-A0A6J6C8P9-F1
#
_cell.length_a   1.000
_cell.length_b   1.000
_cell.length_c   1.000
_cell.angle_alpha   90.00
_cell.angle_beta   90.00
_cell.angle_gamma   90.00
#
_symmetry.space_group_name_H-M   'P 1'
#
loop_
_entity.id
_entity.type
_entity.pdbx_description
1 polymer ?
#
loop_
_entity_poly.entity_id
_entity_poly.type
_entity_poly.pdbx_seq_one_letter_code
_entity_poly.pdbx_strand_id
1 'polypeptide(L)' 'MKKVDSQAACAITPGLESPTISPLQNAEWVAVRAMVLRKDTNRVMDELWAIGARGILVTDIHACRL' A
#
# COMPACT_ATOMS: atom_id res chain seq x y z
N MET A 1 -6.33 5.67 0.78
CA MET A 1 -6.90 5.38 2.11
C MET A 1 -6.95 6.67 2.93
N LYS A 2 -7.66 6.71 4.06
CA LYS A 2 -7.63 7.90 4.94
C LYS A 2 -6.24 8.04 5.59
N LYS A 3 -5.81 9.29 5.82
CA LYS A 3 -4.48 9.60 6.39
C LYS A 3 -4.24 8.96 7.76
N VAL A 4 -5.29 8.80 8.57
CA VAL A 4 -5.23 8.19 9.91
C VAL A 4 -4.84 6.71 9.83
N ASP A 5 -5.29 6.00 8.81
CA ASP A 5 -5.05 4.56 8.63
C ASP A 5 -3.73 4.24 7.92
N SER A 6 -2.95 5.27 7.55
CA SER A 6 -1.69 5.11 6.81
C SER A 6 -0.62 4.33 7.59
N GLN A 7 -0.56 4.49 8.91
CA GLN A 7 0.38 3.75 9.76
C GLN A 7 0.07 2.25 9.80
N ALA A 8 -1.21 1.87 9.82
CA ALA A 8 -1.61 0.47 9.77
C ALA A 8 -1.25 -0.16 8.42
N ALA A 9 -1.44 0.58 7.32
CA ALA A 9 -1.00 0.14 6.01
C ALA A 9 0.53 0.00 5.91
N CYS A 10 1.31 0.88 6.55
CA CYS A 10 2.76 0.72 6.62
C CYS A 10 3.19 -0.54 7.37
N ALA A 11 2.43 -1.00 8.35
CA ALA A 11 2.70 -2.26 9.06
C ALA A 11 2.37 -3.50 8.20
N ILE A 12 1.28 -3.44 7.43
CA ILE A 12 0.86 -4.51 6.50
C ILE A 12 1.79 -4.60 5.30
N THR A 13 2.19 -3.44 4.75
CA THR A 13 3.12 -3.33 3.64
C THR A 13 4.35 -2.53 4.06
N PRO A 14 5.30 -3.14 4.79
CA PRO A 14 6.54 -2.46 5.15
C PRO A 14 7.40 -2.13 3.93
N GLY A 15 7.11 -2.75 2.78
CA GLY A 15 7.94 -2.63 1.59
C GLY A 15 9.32 -3.24 1.80
N LEU A 16 10.24 -2.95 0.89
CA LEU A 16 11.61 -3.43 0.97
C LEU A 16 12.52 -2.49 1.79
N GLU A 17 12.20 -1.18 1.80
CA GLU A 17 12.87 -0.15 2.62
C GLU A 17 11.86 0.70 3.39
N SER A 18 10.91 1.32 2.67
CA SER A 18 9.80 2.06 3.26
C SER A 18 8.66 2.24 2.25
N PRO A 19 7.39 2.14 2.68
CA PRO A 19 6.26 2.42 1.81
C PRO A 19 6.27 3.90 1.40
N THR A 20 6.08 4.17 0.10
CA THR A 20 5.91 5.54 -0.39
C THR A 20 4.51 6.02 0.01
N ILE A 21 4.43 7.13 0.76
CA ILE A 21 3.16 7.81 1.08
C ILE A 21 3.10 9.11 0.28
N SER A 22 2.10 9.25 -0.58
CA SER A 22 1.87 10.47 -1.37
C SER A 22 0.53 11.09 -1.03
N PRO A 23 0.46 12.40 -0.73
CA PRO A 23 -0.80 13.09 -0.49
C PRO A 23 -1.62 13.15 -1.78
N LEU A 24 -2.95 13.00 -1.67
CA LEU A 24 -3.88 13.21 -2.77
C LEU A 24 -4.48 14.63 -2.71
N GLN A 25 -5.22 15.02 -3.75
CA GLN A 25 -5.92 16.31 -3.76
C GLN A 25 -6.86 16.48 -2.56
N ASN A 26 -7.51 15.38 -2.13
CA ASN A 26 -8.24 15.37 -0.87
C ASN A 26 -7.24 15.20 0.28
N ALA A 27 -7.11 16.22 1.12
CA ALA A 27 -6.16 16.23 2.25
C ALA A 27 -6.39 15.11 3.28
N GLU A 28 -7.60 14.55 3.31
CA GLU A 28 -7.94 13.40 4.16
C GLU A 28 -7.44 12.06 3.60
N TRP A 29 -7.01 12.02 2.33
CA TRP A 29 -6.62 10.80 1.64
C TRP A 29 -5.13 10.79 1.27
N VAL A 30 -4.53 9.61 1.41
CA VAL A 30 -3.17 9.34 0.97
C VAL A 30 -3.13 8.11 0.07
N ALA A 31 -2.24 8.15 -0.91
CA ALA A 31 -1.83 7.01 -1.70
C ALA A 31 -0.62 6.35 -1.02
N VAL A 32 -0.68 5.04 -0.84
CA VAL A 32 0.44 4.25 -0.29
C VAL A 32 0.87 3.26 -1.36
N ARG A 33 2.18 3.22 -1.63
CA ARG A 33 2.79 2.30 -2.60
C ARG A 33 3.93 1.55 -1.94
N ALA A 34 3.88 0.23 -2.00
CA ALA A 34 4.89 -0.66 -1.47
C ALA A 34 5.01 -1.90 -2.34
N MET A 35 6.21 -2.49 -2.37
CA MET A 35 6.42 -3.80 -2.99
C MET A 35 6.00 -4.91 -2.02
N VAL A 36 5.32 -5.93 -2.53
CA VAL A 36 4.86 -7.08 -1.76
C VAL A 36 5.24 -8.37 -2.49
N LEU A 37 5.37 -9.46 -1.74
CA LEU A 37 5.62 -10.78 -2.33
C LEU A 37 4.40 -11.21 -3.14
N ARG A 38 4.62 -11.76 -4.34
CA ARG A 38 3.55 -12.19 -5.25
C ARG A 38 2.58 -13.19 -4.62
N LYS A 39 3.08 -14.06 -3.74
CA LYS A 39 2.27 -15.04 -3.00
C LYS A 39 1.35 -14.41 -1.95
N ASP A 40 1.72 -13.25 -1.44
CA ASP A 40 1.02 -12.54 -0.37
C ASP A 40 0.05 -11.48 -0.93
N THR A 41 0.05 -11.22 -2.24
CA THR A 41 -0.78 -10.16 -2.87
C THR A 41 -2.24 -10.23 -2.44
N ASN A 42 -2.89 -11.40 -2.53
CA ASN A 42 -4.31 -11.53 -2.17
C ASN A 42 -4.56 -11.21 -0.68
N ARG A 43 -3.74 -11.77 0.21
CA ARG A 43 -3.84 -11.53 1.66
C ARG A 43 -3.66 -10.05 1.99
N VAL A 44 -2.65 -9.41 1.38
CA VAL A 44 -2.39 -7.98 1.57
C VAL A 44 -3.56 -7.13 1.06
N MET A 45 -4.15 -7.48 -0.09
CA MET A 45 -5.33 -6.78 -0.60
C MET A 45 -6.50 -6.86 0.38
N ASP A 46 -6.75 -8.03 0.97
CA ASP A 46 -7.80 -8.21 1.97
C ASP A 46 -7.53 -7.42 3.25
N GLU A 47 -6.29 -7.44 3.75
CA GLU A 47 -5.87 -6.67 4.93
C GLU A 47 -5.99 -5.16 4.71
N LEU A 48 -5.55 -4.67 3.54
CA LEU A 48 -5.71 -3.27 3.14
C LEU A 48 -7.19 -2.89 2.99
N TRP A 49 -8.01 -3.78 2.45
CA TRP A 49 -9.45 -3.55 2.32
C TRP A 49 -10.14 -3.45 3.68
N ALA A 50 -9.76 -4.31 4.63
CA ALA A 50 -10.31 -4.34 5.99
C ALA A 50 -10.06 -3.03 6.76
N ILE A 51 -8.89 -2.40 6.56
CA ILE A 51 -8.57 -1.09 7.16
C ILE A 51 -9.17 0.11 6.38
N GLY A 52 -9.96 -0.14 5.33
CA GLY A 52 -10.62 0.92 4.58
C GLY A 52 -9.81 1.49 3.42
N ALA A 53 -8.79 0.78 2.93
CA ALA A 53 -8.20 1.12 1.65
C ALA A 53 -9.24 0.97 0.52
N ARG A 54 -9.13 1.84 -0.48
CA ARG A 54 -9.99 1.89 -1.66
C ARG A 54 -9.10 2.16 -2.87
N GLY A 55 -9.49 1.60 -4.02
CA GLY A 55 -8.73 1.71 -5.26
C GLY A 55 -7.36 1.02 -5.17
N ILE A 56 -7.33 -0.24 -4.71
CA ILE A 56 -6.10 -1.03 -4.61
C ILE A 56 -5.70 -1.48 -6.02
N LEU A 57 -4.52 -1.07 -6.46
CA LEU A 57 -3.96 -1.40 -7.77
C LEU A 57 -2.75 -2.30 -7.58
N VAL A 58 -2.70 -3.40 -8.32
CA VAL A 58 -1.55 -4.31 -8.35
C VAL A 58 -0.90 -4.21 -9.72
N THR A 59 0.40 -3.98 -9.73
CA THR A 59 1.21 -3.90 -10.96
C THR A 59 2.37 -4.88 -10.85
N ASP A 60 2.56 -5.71 -11.86
CA ASP A 60 3.73 -6.58 -11.95
C ASP A 60 4.99 -5.75 -12.19
N ILE A 61 6.06 -6.06 -11.45
CA ILE A 61 7.36 -5.42 -11.59
C ILE A 61 8.23 -6.31 -12.50
N HIS A 62 8.56 -5.81 -13.70
CA HIS A 62 9.40 -6.55 -14.65
C HIS A 62 10.87 -6.64 -14.24
N ALA A 63 11.41 -5.59 -13.64
CA ALA A 63 12.76 -5.54 -13.12
C ALA A 63 12.82 -4.58 -11.93
N CYS A 64 13.48 -5.00 -10.86
CA CYS A 64 13.81 -4.15 -9.72
C CYS A 64 15.29 -4.36 -9.42
N ARG A 65 16.03 -3.26 -9.26
CA ARG A 65 17.41 -3.27 -8.81
C ARG A 65 17.46 -2.61 -7.44
N LEU A 66 18.03 -3.33 -6.49
CA LEU A 66 18.34 -2.90 -5.13
C LEU A 66 19.61 -2.05 -5.12
#